data_AF-A0A6V7KBI7-F1
#
_entry.id   AF-A0A6V7KBI7-F1
#
_cell.length_a   1.000
_cell.length_b   1.000
_cell.length_c   1.000
_cell.angle_alpha   90.00
_cell.angle_beta   90.00
_cell.angle_gamma   90.00
#
_symmetry.space_group_name_H-M   'P 1'
#
loop_
_entity.id
_entity.type
_entity.pdbx_description
1 polymer ?
#
loop_
_entity_poly.entity_id
_entity_poly.type
_entity_poly.pdbx_seq_one_letter_code
_entity_poly.pdbx_strand_id
1 'polypeptide(L)' 'DGRLEKFLFGCKNSLERCKLILERYFSARSALPEFFASRDPLGRDIQDCCEAL' A
#
# COMPACT_ATOMS: atom_id res chain seq x y z
N ASP A 1 -16.20 2.22 3.35
CA ASP A 1 -14.77 2.36 3.07
C ASP A 1 -14.07 2.62 4.41
N GLY A 2 -13.22 1.69 4.86
CA GLY A 2 -12.52 1.75 6.16
C GLY A 2 -11.00 1.86 5.99
N ARG A 3 -10.54 2.40 4.85
CA ARG A 3 -9.12 2.41 4.50
C ARG A 3 -8.32 3.32 5.42
N LEU A 4 -8.84 4.51 5.77
CA LEU A 4 -8.22 5.42 6.73
C LEU A 4 -8.09 4.80 8.13
N GLU A 5 -9.13 4.10 8.60
CA GLU A 5 -9.11 3.42 9.90
C GLU A 5 -8.01 2.34 9.95
N LYS A 6 -7.80 1.60 8.85
CA LYS A 6 -6.72 0.61 8.75
C LYS A 6 -5.34 1.25 8.78
N PHE A 7 -5.14 2.38 8.09
CA PHE A 7 -3.89 3.14 8.17
C PHE A 7 -3.63 3.64 9.58
N LEU A 8 -4.66 4.19 10.24
CA LEU A 8 -4.57 4.69 11.60
C LEU A 8 -4.28 3.57 12.61
N PHE A 9 -4.95 2.42 12.47
CA PHE A 9 -4.71 1.22 13.26
C PHE A 9 -3.26 0.74 13.11
N GLY A 10 -2.75 0.65 11.88
CA GLY A 10 -1.35 0.30 11.61
C GLY A 10 -0.35 1.30 12.19
N CYS A 11 -0.77 2.56 12.38
CA CYS A 11 0.02 3.60 13.02
C CYS A 11 -0.16 3.68 14.55
N LYS A 12 -0.80 2.67 15.17
CA LYS A 12 -1.12 2.64 16.61
C LYS A 12 -1.87 3.89 17.07
N ASN A 13 -2.77 4.39 16.24
CA ASN A 13 -3.54 5.62 16.43
C ASN A 13 -2.70 6.92 16.54
N SER A 14 -1.41 6.91 16.15
CA SER A 14 -0.64 8.14 15.99
C SER A 14 -1.00 8.83 14.68
N LEU A 15 -1.57 10.03 14.78
CA LEU A 15 -2.00 10.82 13.62
C LEU A 15 -0.81 11.31 12.80
N GLU A 16 0.27 11.73 13.45
CA GLU A 16 1.50 12.23 12.80
C GLU A 16 2.14 11.14 11.94
N ARG A 17 2.21 9.90 12.48
CA ARG A 17 2.70 8.74 11.73
C ARG A 17 1.76 8.37 10.58
N CYS A 18 0.45 8.38 10.84
CA CYS A 18 -0.56 8.09 9.82
C CYS A 18 -0.46 9.03 8.63
N LYS A 19 -0.34 10.35 8.90
CA LYS A 19 -0.11 11.37 7.87
C LYS A 19 1.10 11.05 6.99
N LEU A 20 2.25 10.76 7.61
CA LEU A 20 3.49 10.48 6.89
C LEU A 20 3.38 9.21 6.02
N ILE A 21 2.75 8.16 6.53
CA ILE A 21 2.52 6.91 5.78
C ILE A 21 1.56 7.15 4.60
N LEU A 22 0.48 7.89 4.82
CA LEU A 22 -0.49 8.23 3.77
C LEU A 22 0.18 9.03 2.64
N GLU A 23 0.92 10.09 2.97
CA GLU A 23 1.64 10.90 2.00
C GLU A 23 2.60 10.05 1.16
N ARG A 24 3.41 9.20 1.81
CA ARG A 24 4.34 8.32 1.13
C ARG A 24 3.64 7.30 0.23
N TYR A 25 2.61 6.64 0.73
CA TYR A 25 1.87 5.62 -0.01
C TYR A 25 1.28 6.20 -1.29
N PHE A 26 0.58 7.33 -1.20
CA PHE A 26 -0.05 7.93 -2.37
C PHE A 26 0.96 8.58 -3.32
N SER A 27 2.05 9.16 -2.80
CA SER A 27 3.14 9.67 -3.64
C SER A 27 3.79 8.57 -4.46
N ALA A 28 4.15 7.44 -3.82
CA ALA A 28 4.75 6.30 -4.52
C ALA A 28 3.78 5.69 -5.55
N ARG A 29 2.51 5.51 -5.16
CA ARG A 29 1.46 5.01 -6.07
C ARG A 29 1.28 5.88 -7.31
N SER A 30 1.37 7.19 -7.17
CA SER A 30 1.28 8.12 -8.30
C SER A 30 2.54 8.16 -9.15
N ALA A 31 3.72 8.02 -8.54
CA ALA A 31 4.99 8.08 -9.24
C ALA A 31 5.36 6.78 -9.99
N LEU A 32 4.84 5.63 -9.56
CA LEU A 32 5.22 4.29 -10.03
C LEU A 32 4.01 3.49 -10.55
N PRO A 33 3.29 3.98 -11.58
CA PRO A 33 2.06 3.34 -12.05
C PRO A 33 2.26 1.88 -12.52
N GLU A 34 3.44 1.53 -13.02
CA GLU A 34 3.82 0.18 -13.44
C GLU A 34 3.70 -0.86 -12.32
N PHE A 35 3.89 -0.46 -11.06
CA PHE A 35 3.75 -1.36 -9.91
C PHE A 35 2.35 -1.32 -9.27
N PHE A 36 1.64 -0.20 -9.38
CA PHE A 36 0.41 0.02 -8.60
C PHE A 36 -0.89 0.01 -9.41
N ALA A 37 -0.85 0.14 -10.75
CA ALA A 37 -2.05 0.24 -11.60
C ALA A 37 -2.62 -1.11 -12.05
N SER A 38 -1.76 -2.10 -12.35
CA SER A 38 -2.17 -3.42 -12.87
C SER A 38 -1.59 -4.54 -12.01
N ARG A 39 -2.25 -4.81 -10.87
CA ARG A 39 -1.88 -5.88 -9.94
C ARG A 39 -2.82 -7.07 -10.14
N ASP A 40 -2.61 -7.80 -11.23
CA ASP A 40 -3.36 -9.03 -11.50
C ASP A 40 -2.97 -10.10 -10.46
N PRO A 41 -3.89 -10.61 -9.64
CA PRO A 41 -3.59 -11.68 -8.69
C PRO A 41 -3.06 -12.96 -9.36
N LEU A 42 -3.33 -13.16 -10.65
CA LEU A 42 -2.82 -14.28 -11.45
C LEU A 42 -1.56 -13.92 -12.24
N GLY A 43 -1.08 -12.69 -12.15
CA GLY A 43 0.18 -12.25 -12.72
C GLY A 43 1.36 -12.94 -12.03
N ARG A 44 2.38 -13.33 -12.80
CA ARG A 44 3.57 -14.00 -12.29
C ARG A 44 4.30 -13.14 -11.24
N ASP A 45 4.38 -11.84 -11.48
CA ASP A 45 4.95 -10.87 -10.55
C ASP A 45 4.29 -10.88 -9.17
N ILE A 46 2.97 -11.03 -9.11
CA ILE A 46 2.23 -11.10 -7.84
C ILE A 46 2.34 -12.49 -7.20
N GLN A 47 2.28 -13.56 -8.00
CA GLN A 47 2.41 -14.94 -7.51
C GLN A 47 3.79 -15.21 -6.91
N ASP A 48 4.86 -14.80 -7.61
CA ASP A 48 6.25 -14.97 -7.17
C ASP A 48 6.50 -14.23 -5.83
N CYS A 49 5.91 -13.04 -5.64
CA CYS A 49 6.00 -12.31 -4.38
C CYS A 49 5.31 -13.02 -3.20
N CYS A 50 4.21 -13.74 -3.46
CA CYS A 50 3.47 -14.45 -2.41
C CYS A 50 4.12 -15.79 -2.06
N GLU A 51 4.78 -16.46 -3.00
CA GLU A 51 5.50 -17.73 -2.76
C GLU A 51 6.85 -17.53 -2.06
N ALA A 52 7.43 -16.33 -2.13
CA ALA A 52 8.69 -16.00 -1.47
C ALA A 52 8.57 -15.77 0.07
N LEU A 53 7.42 -16.06 0.67
CA LEU A 53 7.12 -15.93 2.11
C LEU A 53 6.88 -17.30 2.74
#